data_AF-A0A3D5UWW0-F1
#
_entry.id   AF-A0A3D5UWW0-F1
#
_cell.length_a   1.000
_cell.length_b   1.000
_cell.length_c   1.000
_cell.angle_alpha   90.00
_cell.angle_beta   90.00
_cell.angle_gamma   90.00
#
_symmetry.space_group_name_H-M   'P 1'
#
loop_
_entity.id
_entity.type
_entity.pdbx_description
1 polymer ?
#
loop_
_entity_poly.entity_id
_entity_poly.type
_entity_poly.pdbx_seq_one_letter_code
_entity_poly.pdbx_strand_id
1 'polypeptide(L)' 'MIGKLKGIVDSTGEDWVVVDVGGVGYHVTCSRRTLQNLAAPGG' A
#
# COMPACT_ATOMS: atom_id res chain seq x y z
N MET A 1 -0.01 16.26 -7.71
CA MET A 1 -0.79 16.00 -6.48
C MET A 1 -1.54 14.70 -6.69
N ILE A 2 -1.48 13.74 -5.75
CA ILE A 2 -2.11 12.42 -5.89
C ILE A 2 -3.25 12.33 -4.87
N GLY A 3 -4.47 11.99 -5.31
CA GLY A 3 -5.65 11.90 -4.45
C GLY A 3 -6.07 10.48 -4.05
N LYS A 4 -5.64 9.46 -4.81
CA LYS A 4 -5.97 8.04 -4.57
C LYS A 4 -4.99 7.14 -5.33
N LEU A 5 -4.74 5.95 -4.78
CA LEU A 5 -4.11 4.83 -5.47
C LEU A 5 -5.06 3.63 -5.51
N LYS A 6 -4.96 2.82 -6.57
CA LYS A 6 -5.64 1.53 -6.70
C LYS A 6 -4.63 0.57 -7.35
N GLY A 7 -4.37 -0.56 -6.69
CA GLY A 7 -3.34 -1.49 -7.12
C GLY A 7 -3.26 -2.69 -6.20
N ILE A 8 -2.15 -3.43 -6.30
CA ILE A 8 -1.86 -4.61 -5.47
C ILE A 8 -0.97 -4.17 -4.32
N VAL A 9 -1.24 -4.68 -3.12
CA VAL A 9 -0.30 -4.55 -2.00
C VAL A 9 0.88 -5.45 -2.30
N ASP A 10 2.02 -4.83 -2.58
CA ASP A 10 3.27 -5.53 -2.91
C ASP A 10 4.04 -5.90 -1.63
N SER A 11 4.32 -4.90 -0.79
CA SER A 11 5.12 -5.05 0.43
C SER A 11 4.60 -4.15 1.55
N THR A 12 4.71 -4.57 2.80
CA THR A 12 4.27 -3.79 3.99
C THR A 12 5.36 -3.76 5.06
N GLY A 13 5.50 -2.63 5.75
CA GLY A 13 6.33 -2.47 6.94
C GLY A 13 5.51 -2.12 8.18
N GLU A 14 6.15 -1.51 9.17
CA GLU A 14 5.52 -1.17 10.45
C GLU A 14 4.51 -0.01 10.34
N ASP A 15 4.78 0.95 9.46
CA ASP A 15 4.01 2.18 9.26
C ASP A 15 3.91 2.60 7.78
N TRP A 16 4.26 1.69 6.87
CA TRP A 16 4.25 1.93 5.42
C TRP A 16 3.78 0.72 4.63
N VAL A 17 3.36 0.98 3.39
CA VAL A 17 3.01 -0.01 2.38
C VAL A 17 3.49 0.44 1.01
N VAL A 18 3.96 -0.51 0.19
CA VAL A 18 4.18 -0.32 -1.24
C VAL A 18 2.96 -0.86 -1.98
N VAL A 19 2.35 0.00 -2.79
CA VAL A 19 1.25 -0.37 -3.68
C VAL A 19 1.78 -0.37 -5.11
N ASP A 20 1.74 -1.53 -5.76
CA ASP A 20 2.00 -1.62 -7.19
C ASP A 20 0.77 -1.15 -7.97
N VAL A 21 0.94 -0.05 -8.71
CA VAL A 21 -0.05 0.48 -9.65
C VAL A 21 0.51 0.37 -11.07
N GLY A 22 0.30 -0.78 -11.70
CA GLY A 22 0.64 -1.01 -13.10
C GLY A 22 2.14 -1.10 -13.39
N GLY A 23 2.91 -1.69 -12.47
CA GLY A 23 4.36 -1.82 -12.53
C GLY A 23 5.12 -0.69 -11.84
N VAL A 24 4.43 0.22 -11.15
CA VAL A 24 5.04 1.33 -10.40
C VAL A 24 4.74 1.17 -8.91
N GLY A 25 5.79 0.99 -8.11
CA GLY A 25 5.69 0.87 -6.65
C GLY A 25 5.56 2.25 -5.98
N TYR A 26 4.39 2.51 -5.40
CA TYR A 26 4.13 3.70 -4.61
C TYR A 26 4.35 3.43 -3.12
N HIS A 27 5.35 4.06 -2.53
CA HIS A 27 5.60 4.01 -1.09
C HIS A 27 4.66 4.98 -0.35
N VAL A 28 3.79 4.44 0.50
CA VAL A 28 2.77 5.18 1.24
C VAL A 28 2.94 4.93 2.73
N THR A 29 3.11 6.00 3.51
CA THR A 29 3.08 5.93 4.97
C THR A 29 1.65 6.03 5.47
N CYS A 30 1.26 5.16 6.40
CA CYS A 30 -0.06 5.20 7.02
C CYS A 30 -0.05 4.52 8.40
N SER A 31 -1.07 4.81 9.20
CA SER A 31 -1.15 4.26 10.56
C SER A 31 -1.22 2.73 10.56
N ARG A 32 -0.73 2.10 11.63
CA ARG A 32 -0.87 0.65 11.86
C ARG A 32 -2.32 0.16 11.73
N ARG A 33 -3.30 0.96 12.18
CA ARG A 33 -4.73 0.64 12.02
C ARG A 33 -5.12 0.55 10.54
N THR A 34 -4.62 1.46 9.71
CA THR A 34 -4.86 1.41 8.26
C THR A 34 -4.22 0.18 7.64
N LEU A 35 -2.97 -0.11 7.99
CA LEU A 35 -2.24 -1.29 7.51
C LEU A 35 -2.94 -2.60 7.85
N GLN A 36 -3.48 -2.74 9.07
CA GLN A 36 -4.20 -3.95 9.50
C GLN A 36 -5.51 -4.18 8.74
N ASN A 37 -6.09 -3.14 8.14
CA ASN A 37 -7.31 -3.26 7.33
C ASN A 37 -7.01 -3.47 5.84
N LEU A 38 -5.74 -3.51 5.43
CA LEU A 38 -5.37 -3.83 4.06
C LEU A 38 -5.57 -5.32 3.78
N ALA A 39 -5.87 -5.65 2.54
CA ALA A 39 -5.81 -7.02 2.06
C ALA A 39 -4.39 -7.59 2.23
N ALA A 40 -4.29 -8.91 2.37
CA ALA A 40 -2.99 -9.57 2.41
C ALA A 40 -2.15 -9.22 1.15
N PRO A 41 -0.82 -9.13 1.26
CA PRO A 41 0.04 -8.91 0.10
C PRO A 41 -0.23 -9.97 -0.97
N GLY A 42 -0.37 -9.53 -2.23
CA GLY A 42 -0.63 -10.41 -3.38
C GLY A 42 -2.11 -10.68 -3.74
N GLY A 43 -3.07 -10.33 -2.88
CA GLY A 43 -4.51 -10.45 -3.16
C GLY A 43 -5.12 -11.81 -2.83
#